data_AF-A0A0S8BNZ5-F1
#
_entry.id   AF-A0A0S8BNZ5-F1
#
_cell.length_a   1.000
_cell.length_b   1.000
_cell.length_c   1.000
_cell.angle_alpha   90.00
_cell.angle_beta   90.00
_cell.angle_gamma   90.00
#
_symmetry.space_group_name_H-M   'P 1'
#
loop_
_entity.id
_entity.type
_entity.pdbx_description
1 polymer ?
#
loop_
_entity_poly.entity_id
_entity_poly.type
_entity_poly.pdbx_seq_one_letter_code
_entity_poly.pdbx_strand_id
1 'polypeptide(L)'
;MGFKDVPNKVDFVDLEKDILSFWQKEKAFEKLRALRAQSDKQWSFIDGPITANNPMGVHHAWGRTYKDLYQRFKAMQGYNQRWQNGFDCQGLWVEVNVERDLGFNSKREIEEYGLAKFVKQCKMRVLNYAAIQTEQSIRLGYWMDWNNPEQLRHLRELLKEDPFQETTIQGPEGPVSGTVEQVVGRLGMPEMGGSYFTFSNENNYQIWGFLKECFERDWIFKGRDVMPWCTRCGTGISQHEIVTDGYLEVTHDSVFLKFPIVSKQAEGEDKEDGLN
;
A
#
# COMPACT_ATOMS: atom_id res chain seq x y z
N MET A 1 -32.80 38.19 -2.39
CA MET A 1 -31.92 37.63 -1.34
C MET A 1 -30.65 38.46 -1.32
N GLY A 2 -30.34 39.13 -0.20
CA GLY A 2 -29.05 39.81 -0.03
C GLY A 2 -27.94 38.80 0.21
N PHE A 3 -26.70 39.19 -0.08
CA PHE A 3 -25.54 38.41 0.34
C PHE A 3 -25.46 38.35 1.86
N LYS A 4 -24.94 37.25 2.41
CA LYS A 4 -24.64 37.17 3.84
C LYS A 4 -23.41 38.01 4.15
N ASP A 5 -23.45 38.75 5.26
CA ASP A 5 -22.28 39.46 5.76
C ASP A 5 -21.15 38.46 6.07
N VAL A 6 -19.93 38.81 5.66
CA VAL A 6 -18.73 37.98 5.84
C VAL A 6 -17.84 38.62 6.91
N PRO A 7 -17.38 37.87 7.92
CA PRO A 7 -16.50 38.40 8.95
C PRO A 7 -15.10 38.72 8.40
N ASN A 8 -14.46 39.75 8.96
CA ASN A 8 -13.10 40.16 8.57
C ASN A 8 -12.02 39.13 8.91
N LYS A 9 -12.30 38.18 9.82
CA LYS A 9 -11.43 37.04 10.14
C LYS A 9 -12.15 35.77 9.72
N VAL A 10 -11.53 34.99 8.86
CA VAL A 10 -12.06 33.72 8.37
C VAL A 10 -11.39 32.58 9.15
N ASP A 11 -12.21 31.71 9.73
CA ASP A 11 -11.75 30.41 10.24
C ASP A 11 -11.81 29.38 9.09
N PHE A 12 -10.65 29.08 8.52
CA PHE A 12 -10.57 28.13 7.41
C PHE A 12 -10.89 26.69 7.83
N VAL A 13 -10.59 26.32 9.08
CA VAL A 13 -10.82 24.95 9.56
C VAL A 13 -12.32 24.68 9.66
N ASP A 14 -13.08 25.63 10.20
CA ASP A 14 -14.53 25.50 10.27
C ASP A 14 -15.19 25.65 8.90
N LEU A 15 -14.69 26.56 8.05
CA LEU A 15 -15.16 26.67 6.67
C LEU A 15 -14.97 25.36 5.88
N GLU A 16 -13.84 24.68 6.03
CA GLU A 16 -13.60 23.38 5.39
C GLU A 16 -14.57 22.32 5.89
N LYS A 17 -14.85 22.26 7.20
CA LYS A 17 -15.85 21.32 7.77
C LYS A 17 -17.26 21.60 7.22
N ASP A 18 -17.63 22.87 7.08
CA ASP A 18 -18.91 23.26 6.49
C ASP A 18 -19.01 22.84 5.02
N ILE A 19 -17.93 23.01 4.24
CA ILE A 19 -17.85 22.56 2.84
C ILE A 19 -17.96 21.04 2.73
N LEU A 20 -17.24 20.29 3.56
CA LEU A 20 -17.32 18.82 3.57
C LEU A 20 -18.74 18.36 3.93
N SER A 21 -19.35 18.97 4.94
CA SER A 21 -20.74 18.70 5.35
C SER A 21 -21.74 19.01 4.24
N PHE A 22 -21.54 20.12 3.52
CA PHE A 22 -22.32 20.48 2.35
C PHE A 22 -22.19 19.44 1.22
N TRP A 23 -20.97 19.02 0.88
CA TRP A 23 -20.74 18.00 -0.16
C TRP A 23 -21.40 16.67 0.19
N GLN A 24 -21.32 16.25 1.45
CA GLN A 24 -21.96 15.02 1.93
C GLN A 24 -23.49 15.12 1.84
N LYS A 25 -24.08 16.20 2.37
CA LYS A 25 -25.54 16.42 2.35
C LYS A 25 -26.09 16.44 0.92
N GLU A 26 -25.39 17.13 0.02
CA GLU A 26 -25.82 17.27 -1.37
C GLU A 26 -25.43 16.08 -2.26
N LYS A 27 -24.69 15.10 -1.75
CA LYS A 27 -24.12 13.99 -2.54
C LYS A 27 -23.37 14.53 -3.77
N ALA A 28 -22.53 15.55 -3.54
CA ALA A 28 -21.92 16.35 -4.59
C ALA A 28 -21.01 15.52 -5.51
N PHE A 29 -20.26 14.58 -4.92
CA PHE A 29 -19.36 13.71 -5.67
C PHE A 29 -20.12 12.70 -6.53
N GLU A 30 -21.18 12.10 -6.00
CA GLU A 30 -22.04 11.16 -6.72
C GLU A 30 -22.76 11.86 -7.87
N LYS A 31 -23.24 13.09 -7.67
CA LYS A 31 -23.79 13.93 -8.74
C LYS A 31 -22.74 14.21 -9.83
N LEU A 32 -21.49 14.51 -9.47
CA LEU A 32 -20.42 14.68 -10.45
C LEU A 32 -20.18 13.37 -11.24
N ARG A 33 -20.07 12.24 -10.55
CA ARG A 33 -19.89 10.92 -11.20
C ARG A 33 -21.02 10.60 -12.17
N ALA A 34 -22.27 10.80 -11.75
CA ALA A 34 -23.45 10.56 -12.59
C ALA A 34 -23.50 11.50 -13.81
N LEU A 35 -23.09 12.76 -13.64
CA LEU A 35 -22.98 13.71 -14.75
C LEU A 35 -21.91 13.28 -15.76
N ARG A 36 -20.75 12.82 -15.28
CA ARG A 36 -19.61 12.46 -16.14
C ARG A 36 -19.74 11.07 -16.75
N ALA A 37 -20.47 10.16 -16.14
CA ALA A 37 -20.77 8.85 -16.71
C ALA A 37 -21.45 8.91 -18.09
N GLN A 38 -22.11 10.04 -18.41
CA GLN A 38 -22.77 10.27 -19.70
C GLN A 38 -21.81 10.77 -20.80
N SER A 39 -20.54 11.06 -20.49
CA SER A 39 -19.59 11.57 -21.48
C SER A 39 -18.98 10.45 -22.32
N ASP A 40 -18.79 10.76 -23.60
CA ASP A 40 -17.99 10.03 -24.59
C ASP A 40 -16.47 10.17 -24.36
N LYS A 41 -16.02 11.20 -23.62
CA LYS A 41 -14.61 11.44 -23.30
C LYS A 41 -14.19 10.62 -22.11
N GLN A 42 -13.09 9.87 -22.25
CA GLN A 42 -12.52 9.05 -21.19
C GLN A 42 -11.14 9.56 -20.80
N TRP A 43 -10.85 9.55 -19.50
CA TRP A 43 -9.51 9.77 -18.97
C TRP A 43 -9.16 8.64 -18.02
N SER A 44 -8.05 7.96 -18.31
CA SER A 44 -7.56 6.86 -17.48
C SER A 44 -6.69 7.41 -16.36
N PHE A 45 -7.02 7.03 -15.14
CA PHE A 45 -6.24 7.33 -13.95
C PHE A 45 -6.19 6.09 -13.06
N ILE A 46 -4.98 5.78 -12.61
CA ILE A 46 -4.71 4.68 -11.70
C ILE A 46 -4.00 5.28 -10.50
N ASP A 47 -4.63 5.18 -9.33
CA ASP A 47 -4.03 5.63 -8.09
C ASP A 47 -2.96 4.64 -7.65
N GLY A 48 -1.72 5.10 -7.50
CA GLY A 48 -0.68 4.32 -6.85
C GLY A 48 -1.06 4.07 -5.38
N PRO A 49 -1.17 2.80 -4.94
CA PRO A 49 -1.73 2.47 -3.64
C PRO A 49 -0.81 2.93 -2.52
N ILE A 50 -1.40 3.35 -1.39
CA ILE A 50 -0.63 3.65 -0.18
C ILE A 50 -0.66 2.43 0.72
N THR A 51 0.48 2.10 1.34
CA THR A 51 0.56 0.98 2.27
C THR A 51 -0.32 1.23 3.49
N ALA A 52 -1.24 0.31 3.78
CA ALA A 52 -2.20 0.41 4.87
C ALA A 52 -1.59 -0.06 6.21
N ASN A 53 -0.45 0.52 6.60
CA ASN A 53 0.29 0.12 7.80
C ASN A 53 0.34 1.20 8.90
N ASN A 54 0.15 2.48 8.58
CA ASN A 54 0.26 3.61 9.51
C ASN A 54 -0.66 4.76 9.08
N PRO A 55 -0.92 5.77 9.93
CA PRO A 55 -1.64 6.97 9.52
C PRO A 55 -0.87 7.72 8.42
N MET A 56 -1.57 8.50 7.60
CA MET A 56 -0.95 9.31 6.56
C MET A 56 -0.02 10.39 7.15
N GLY A 57 1.24 10.38 6.74
CA GLY A 57 2.14 11.54 6.85
C GLY A 57 1.90 12.62 5.78
N VAL A 58 2.54 13.79 5.96
CA VAL A 58 2.40 14.98 5.09
C VAL A 58 2.74 14.70 3.62
N HIS A 59 3.71 13.82 3.35
CA HIS A 59 4.08 13.43 1.99
C HIS A 59 2.92 12.76 1.23
N HIS A 60 2.04 12.02 1.92
CA HIS A 60 0.83 11.48 1.28
C HIS A 60 -0.16 12.57 0.91
N ALA A 61 -0.33 13.59 1.76
CA ALA A 61 -1.21 14.71 1.47
C ALA A 61 -0.73 15.44 0.20
N TRP A 62 0.57 15.65 0.05
CA TRP A 62 1.14 16.28 -1.15
C TRP A 62 0.80 15.49 -2.42
N GLY A 63 1.07 14.18 -2.44
CA GLY A 63 0.76 13.33 -3.59
C GLY A 63 -0.73 13.28 -3.91
N ARG A 64 -1.59 13.15 -2.89
CA ARG A 64 -3.06 13.11 -3.05
C ARG A 64 -3.62 14.44 -3.56
N THR A 65 -3.09 15.58 -3.13
CA THR A 65 -3.50 16.91 -3.63
C THR A 65 -3.27 17.05 -5.13
N TYR A 66 -2.12 16.60 -5.66
CA TYR A 66 -1.89 16.64 -7.10
C TYR A 66 -2.84 15.72 -7.86
N LYS A 67 -3.04 14.50 -7.36
CA LYS A 67 -3.93 13.52 -7.99
C LYS A 67 -5.38 14.05 -8.06
N ASP A 68 -5.89 14.60 -6.96
CA ASP A 68 -7.21 15.22 -6.88
C ASP A 68 -7.35 16.43 -7.83
N LEU A 69 -6.33 17.30 -7.87
CA LEU A 69 -6.32 18.47 -8.76
C LEU A 69 -6.50 18.06 -10.22
N TYR A 70 -5.73 17.07 -10.70
CA TYR A 70 -5.85 16.60 -12.09
C TYR A 70 -7.17 15.88 -12.36
N GLN A 71 -7.64 15.05 -11.42
CA GLN A 71 -8.94 14.41 -11.52
C GLN A 71 -10.07 15.44 -11.64
N ARG A 72 -10.10 16.44 -10.76
CA ARG A 72 -11.11 17.52 -10.81
C ARG A 72 -10.99 18.33 -12.09
N PHE A 73 -9.77 18.67 -12.52
CA PHE A 73 -9.53 19.38 -13.77
C PHE A 73 -10.11 18.62 -14.97
N LYS A 74 -9.81 17.32 -15.09
CA LYS A 74 -10.35 16.47 -16.16
C LYS A 74 -11.87 16.31 -16.08
N ALA A 75 -12.41 16.12 -14.88
CA ALA A 75 -13.85 16.10 -14.68
C ALA A 75 -14.51 17.43 -15.09
N MET A 76 -13.89 18.58 -14.82
CA MET A 76 -14.41 19.89 -15.27
C MET A 76 -14.36 20.05 -16.79
N GLN A 77 -13.38 19.45 -17.47
CA GLN A 77 -13.30 19.39 -18.93
C GLN A 77 -14.30 18.40 -19.58
N GLY A 78 -15.09 17.71 -18.76
CA GLY A 78 -16.15 16.83 -19.22
C GLY A 78 -15.80 15.35 -19.24
N TYR A 79 -14.58 14.95 -18.87
CA TYR A 79 -14.15 13.55 -18.96
C TYR A 79 -14.84 12.66 -17.92
N ASN A 80 -15.24 11.46 -18.35
CA ASN A 80 -15.48 10.32 -17.48
C ASN A 80 -14.15 9.69 -17.08
N GLN A 81 -14.05 9.22 -15.84
CA GLN A 81 -12.81 8.67 -15.30
C GLN A 81 -13.08 7.71 -14.14
N ARG A 82 -12.11 6.83 -13.87
CA ARG A 82 -12.12 5.94 -12.71
C ARG A 82 -11.75 6.72 -11.45
N TRP A 83 -12.57 6.59 -10.41
CA TRP A 83 -12.39 7.23 -9.12
C TRP A 83 -12.11 6.20 -8.02
N GLN A 84 -11.05 5.41 -8.18
CA GLN A 84 -10.74 4.34 -7.24
C GLN A 84 -9.34 4.51 -6.66
N ASN A 85 -9.27 4.65 -5.34
CA ASN A 85 -8.02 4.63 -4.56
C ASN A 85 -7.55 3.18 -4.35
N GLY A 86 -6.26 3.01 -4.06
CA GLY A 86 -5.67 1.72 -3.69
C GLY A 86 -5.08 1.68 -2.29
N PHE A 87 -5.19 0.53 -1.63
CA PHE A 87 -4.42 0.18 -0.44
C PHE A 87 -3.48 -0.98 -0.73
N ASP A 88 -2.21 -0.78 -0.42
CA ASP A 88 -1.23 -1.85 -0.43
C ASP A 88 -1.23 -2.55 0.94
N CYS A 89 -1.52 -3.84 0.92
CA CYS A 89 -1.97 -4.62 2.07
C CYS A 89 -1.00 -5.76 2.43
N GLN A 90 0.05 -5.98 1.63
CA GLN A 90 0.91 -7.15 1.71
C GLN A 90 2.38 -6.76 1.90
N GLY A 91 3.20 -7.74 2.31
CA GLY A 91 4.65 -7.60 2.38
C GLY A 91 5.19 -6.97 3.66
N LEU A 92 6.51 -6.74 3.64
CA LEU A 92 7.33 -6.46 4.82
C LEU A 92 6.85 -5.25 5.63
N TRP A 93 6.35 -4.20 4.98
CA TRP A 93 5.90 -2.99 5.66
C TRP A 93 4.71 -3.21 6.60
N VAL A 94 3.85 -4.18 6.31
CA VAL A 94 2.75 -4.58 7.20
C VAL A 94 3.25 -5.57 8.24
N GLU A 95 3.95 -6.62 7.79
CA GLU A 95 4.42 -7.73 8.63
C GLU A 95 5.33 -7.25 9.76
N VAL A 96 6.32 -6.40 9.46
CA VAL A 96 7.28 -5.86 10.45
C VAL A 96 6.58 -5.02 11.53
N ASN A 97 5.52 -4.29 11.18
CA ASN A 97 4.77 -3.55 12.19
C ASN A 97 3.96 -4.48 13.10
N VAL A 98 3.40 -5.57 12.55
CA VAL A 98 2.71 -6.59 13.36
C VAL A 98 3.69 -7.35 14.24
N GLU A 99 4.88 -7.72 13.72
CA GLU A 99 5.97 -8.29 14.52
C GLU A 99 6.31 -7.39 15.70
N ARG A 100 6.50 -6.08 15.46
CA ARG A 100 6.80 -5.11 16.51
C ARG A 100 5.68 -5.02 17.54
N ASP A 101 4.43 -4.96 17.11
CA ASP A 101 3.28 -4.85 18.01
C ASP A 101 3.09 -6.13 18.85
N LEU A 102 3.53 -7.29 18.34
CA LEU A 102 3.54 -8.58 19.06
C LEU A 102 4.85 -8.82 19.84
N GLY A 103 5.86 -7.97 19.68
CA GLY A 103 7.17 -8.11 20.31
C GLY A 103 8.06 -9.21 19.73
N PHE A 104 7.79 -9.68 18.50
CA PHE A 104 8.59 -10.71 17.84
C PHE A 104 9.90 -10.15 17.28
N ASN A 105 10.97 -10.94 17.42
CA ASN A 105 12.31 -10.59 16.98
C ASN A 105 12.88 -11.59 15.97
N SER A 106 12.16 -12.67 15.67
CA SER A 106 12.59 -13.74 14.77
C SER A 106 11.42 -14.41 14.04
N LYS A 107 11.71 -15.03 12.90
CA LYS A 107 10.72 -15.82 12.14
C LYS A 107 10.18 -17.02 12.92
N ARG A 108 10.99 -17.61 13.78
CA ARG A 108 10.60 -18.79 14.58
C ARG A 108 9.42 -18.46 15.49
N GLU A 109 9.41 -17.26 16.07
CA GLU A 109 8.30 -16.80 16.92
C GLU A 109 7.00 -16.68 16.12
N ILE A 110 7.06 -16.27 14.84
CA ILE A 110 5.89 -16.22 13.95
C ILE A 110 5.36 -17.63 13.67
N GLU A 111 6.25 -18.58 13.40
CA GLU A 111 5.88 -19.98 13.15
C GLU A 111 5.28 -20.63 14.39
N GLU A 112 5.88 -20.40 15.57
CA GLU A 112 5.40 -20.88 16.87
C GLU A 112 4.04 -20.25 17.24
N TYR A 113 3.85 -18.96 16.97
CA TYR A 113 2.56 -18.28 17.13
C TYR A 113 1.49 -18.85 16.20
N GLY A 114 1.89 -19.22 14.99
CA GLY A 114 1.08 -19.82 13.94
C GLY A 114 0.79 -18.83 12.82
N LEU A 115 1.13 -19.23 11.59
CA LEU A 115 1.01 -18.41 10.38
C LEU A 115 -0.41 -17.85 10.18
N ALA A 116 -1.44 -18.67 10.36
CA ALA A 116 -2.83 -18.23 10.21
C ALA A 116 -3.20 -17.11 11.20
N LYS A 117 -2.72 -17.19 12.45
CA LYS A 117 -2.96 -16.14 13.45
C LYS A 117 -2.18 -14.87 13.11
N PHE A 118 -0.96 -15.01 12.61
CA PHE A 118 -0.15 -13.87 12.18
C PHE A 118 -0.77 -13.13 10.99
N VAL A 119 -1.14 -13.86 9.93
CA VAL A 119 -1.83 -13.29 8.76
C VAL A 119 -3.13 -12.60 9.17
N LYS A 120 -3.88 -13.16 10.12
CA LYS A 120 -5.08 -12.53 10.68
C LYS A 120 -4.76 -11.16 11.30
N GLN A 121 -3.69 -11.05 12.08
CA GLN A 121 -3.25 -9.75 12.65
C GLN A 121 -2.84 -8.75 11.55
N CYS A 122 -2.15 -9.19 10.50
CA CYS A 122 -1.82 -8.35 9.35
C CYS A 122 -3.07 -7.79 8.66
N LYS A 123 -4.07 -8.64 8.38
CA LYS A 123 -5.34 -8.21 7.79
C LYS A 123 -6.09 -7.23 8.70
N MET A 124 -6.15 -7.51 10.01
CA MET A 124 -6.76 -6.60 10.99
C MET A 124 -6.07 -5.22 11.02
N ARG A 125 -4.73 -5.19 10.90
CA ARG A 125 -3.95 -3.95 10.79
C ARG A 125 -4.34 -3.17 9.54
N VAL A 126 -4.37 -3.84 8.39
CA VAL A 126 -4.74 -3.25 7.10
C VAL A 126 -6.13 -2.62 7.17
N LEU A 127 -7.13 -3.33 7.68
CA LEU A 127 -8.49 -2.81 7.82
C LEU A 127 -8.55 -1.55 8.71
N ASN A 128 -7.82 -1.55 9.82
CA ASN A 128 -7.74 -0.39 10.72
C ASN A 128 -7.14 0.84 10.03
N TYR A 129 -5.98 0.67 9.38
CA TYR A 129 -5.30 1.81 8.78
C TYR A 129 -5.92 2.25 7.46
N ALA A 130 -6.53 1.35 6.69
CA ALA A 130 -7.35 1.74 5.54
C ALA A 130 -8.51 2.65 5.97
N ALA A 131 -9.17 2.37 7.10
CA ALA A 131 -10.20 3.23 7.67
C ALA A 131 -9.65 4.61 8.05
N ILE A 132 -8.53 4.66 8.80
CA ILE A 132 -7.88 5.91 9.22
C ILE A 132 -7.43 6.74 8.01
N GLN A 133 -6.75 6.11 7.05
CA GLN A 133 -6.25 6.80 5.85
C GLN A 133 -7.41 7.31 4.97
N THR A 134 -8.54 6.60 4.94
CA THR A 134 -9.77 7.04 4.26
C THR A 134 -10.31 8.31 4.91
N GLU A 135 -10.47 8.34 6.23
CA GLU A 135 -10.94 9.53 6.96
C GLU A 135 -10.02 10.74 6.75
N GLN A 136 -8.70 10.50 6.82
CA GLN A 136 -7.71 11.54 6.57
C GLN A 136 -7.77 12.06 5.12
N SER A 137 -8.07 11.19 4.15
CA SER A 137 -8.22 11.58 2.73
C SER A 137 -9.51 12.35 2.47
N ILE A 138 -10.61 11.96 3.10
CA ILE A 138 -11.88 12.70 3.06
C ILE A 138 -11.68 14.08 3.70
N ARG A 139 -10.98 14.16 4.83
CA ARG A 139 -10.68 15.44 5.49
C ARG A 139 -9.80 16.36 4.63
N LEU A 140 -8.91 15.80 3.81
CA LEU A 140 -8.11 16.54 2.83
C LEU A 140 -8.96 17.07 1.65
N GLY A 141 -10.21 16.60 1.51
CA GLY A 141 -11.07 16.94 0.38
C GLY A 141 -10.80 16.09 -0.87
N TYR A 142 -10.05 14.99 -0.76
CA TYR A 142 -9.75 14.12 -1.90
C TYR A 142 -10.98 13.29 -2.30
N TRP A 143 -11.47 13.47 -3.53
CA TRP A 143 -12.62 12.73 -4.03
C TRP A 143 -12.23 11.39 -4.65
N MET A 144 -12.72 10.31 -4.05
CA MET A 144 -12.68 8.94 -4.58
C MET A 144 -13.92 8.18 -4.15
N ASP A 145 -14.14 7.03 -4.77
CA ASP A 145 -15.00 5.98 -4.24
C ASP A 145 -14.32 5.41 -2.98
N TRP A 146 -14.66 5.98 -1.83
CA TRP A 146 -14.13 5.60 -0.53
C TRP A 146 -14.95 4.48 0.10
N ASN A 147 -14.29 3.52 0.75
CA ASN A 147 -15.00 2.58 1.62
C ASN A 147 -15.56 3.34 2.84
N ASN A 148 -16.63 2.82 3.45
CA ASN A 148 -17.05 3.31 4.76
C ASN A 148 -16.01 2.89 5.84
N PRO A 149 -15.36 3.85 6.55
CA PRO A 149 -14.39 3.55 7.60
C PRO A 149 -14.95 2.70 8.74
N GLU A 150 -16.21 2.90 9.12
CA GLU A 150 -16.88 2.14 10.18
C GLU A 150 -17.08 0.68 9.77
N GLN A 151 -17.44 0.45 8.50
CA GLN A 151 -17.57 -0.90 7.95
C GLN A 151 -16.22 -1.63 7.94
N LEU A 152 -15.14 -0.95 7.58
CA LEU A 152 -13.79 -1.54 7.63
C LEU A 152 -13.40 -1.92 9.07
N ARG A 153 -13.69 -1.06 10.05
CA ARG A 153 -13.47 -1.36 11.48
C ARG A 153 -14.37 -2.49 11.98
N HIS A 154 -15.60 -2.55 11.52
CA HIS A 154 -16.52 -3.63 11.86
C HIS A 154 -16.02 -4.98 11.33
N LEU A 155 -15.61 -5.04 10.06
CA LEU A 155 -14.99 -6.25 9.48
C LEU A 155 -13.73 -6.67 10.24
N ARG A 156 -12.93 -5.72 10.75
CA ARG A 156 -11.77 -6.02 11.59
C ARG A 156 -12.18 -6.73 12.89
N GLU A 157 -13.20 -6.23 13.58
CA GLU A 157 -13.64 -6.85 14.84
C GLU A 157 -14.26 -8.23 14.60
N LEU A 158 -15.06 -8.39 13.54
CA LEU A 158 -15.57 -9.71 13.15
C LEU A 158 -14.43 -10.69 12.79
N LEU A 159 -13.41 -10.21 12.08
CA LEU A 159 -12.25 -11.02 11.71
C LEU A 159 -11.45 -11.45 12.94
N LYS A 160 -11.39 -10.58 13.97
CA LYS A 160 -10.74 -10.87 15.24
C LYS A 160 -11.45 -12.02 15.96
N GLU A 161 -12.77 -11.94 16.06
CA GLU A 161 -13.64 -12.90 16.73
C GLU A 161 -13.59 -14.28 16.06
N ASP A 162 -14.05 -14.36 14.82
CA ASP A 162 -14.05 -15.60 14.04
C ASP A 162 -14.03 -15.27 12.53
N PRO A 163 -12.98 -15.64 11.78
CA PRO A 163 -12.95 -15.42 10.32
C PRO A 163 -13.98 -16.25 9.54
N PHE A 164 -14.52 -17.32 10.14
CA PHE A 164 -15.47 -18.23 9.49
C PHE A 164 -16.93 -17.92 9.79
N GLN A 165 -17.21 -16.96 10.68
CA GLN A 165 -18.59 -16.53 10.93
C GLN A 165 -19.17 -15.87 9.67
N GLU A 166 -20.46 -16.08 9.44
CA GLU A 166 -21.18 -15.44 8.34
C GLU A 166 -21.43 -13.96 8.65
N THR A 167 -21.25 -13.12 7.63
CA THR A 167 -21.57 -11.70 7.70
C THR A 167 -22.17 -11.24 6.38
N THR A 168 -22.99 -10.20 6.46
CA THR A 168 -23.54 -9.51 5.29
C THR A 168 -23.20 -8.04 5.38
N ILE A 169 -22.74 -7.47 4.28
CA ILE A 169 -22.50 -6.04 4.15
C ILE A 169 -23.27 -5.48 2.97
N GLN A 170 -23.59 -4.19 3.03
CA GLN A 170 -24.28 -3.51 1.94
C GLN A 170 -23.26 -3.04 0.90
N GLY A 171 -23.31 -3.60 -0.30
CA GLY A 171 -22.57 -3.14 -1.47
C GLY A 171 -23.39 -2.18 -2.34
N PRO A 172 -22.78 -1.55 -3.36
CA PRO A 172 -23.45 -0.67 -4.30
C PRO A 172 -24.53 -1.37 -5.15
N GLU A 173 -24.35 -2.65 -5.47
CA GLU A 173 -25.29 -3.43 -6.29
C GLU A 173 -26.26 -4.29 -5.47
N GLY A 174 -26.06 -4.36 -4.14
CA GLY A 174 -26.87 -5.18 -3.25
C GLY A 174 -26.07 -5.70 -2.04
N PRO A 175 -26.72 -6.46 -1.15
CA PRO A 175 -26.04 -7.09 -0.04
C PRO A 175 -25.08 -8.19 -0.53
N VAL A 176 -23.88 -8.22 0.05
CA VAL A 176 -22.85 -9.25 -0.19
C VAL A 176 -22.68 -10.06 1.10
N SER A 177 -22.92 -11.36 1.00
CA SER A 177 -22.83 -12.30 2.13
C SER A 177 -21.71 -13.32 1.94
N GLY A 178 -21.26 -13.88 3.05
CA GLY A 178 -20.30 -14.99 3.12
C GLY A 178 -19.58 -14.96 4.46
N THR A 179 -18.55 -15.80 4.62
CA THR A 179 -17.71 -15.70 5.81
C THR A 179 -16.98 -14.36 5.85
N VAL A 180 -16.63 -13.88 7.04
CA VAL A 180 -15.88 -12.62 7.19
C VAL A 180 -14.61 -12.63 6.33
N GLU A 181 -13.87 -13.75 6.31
CA GLU A 181 -12.69 -13.90 5.47
C GLU A 181 -13.00 -13.77 3.97
N GLN A 182 -14.11 -14.37 3.50
CA GLN A 182 -14.55 -14.25 2.11
C GLN A 182 -14.99 -12.82 1.75
N VAL A 183 -15.63 -12.13 2.69
CA VAL A 183 -16.07 -10.74 2.50
C VAL A 183 -14.85 -9.80 2.47
N VAL A 184 -13.88 -9.97 3.37
CA VAL A 184 -12.61 -9.21 3.36
C VAL A 184 -11.82 -9.49 2.09
N GLY A 185 -11.77 -10.74 1.62
CA GLY A 185 -11.10 -11.12 0.38
C GLY A 185 -11.73 -10.54 -0.89
N ARG A 186 -12.95 -10.01 -0.82
CA ARG A 186 -13.64 -9.34 -1.94
C ARG A 186 -13.52 -7.82 -1.92
N LEU A 187 -12.90 -7.22 -0.90
CA LEU A 187 -12.77 -5.77 -0.81
C LEU A 187 -12.14 -5.17 -2.08
N GLY A 188 -12.80 -4.15 -2.64
CA GLY A 188 -12.39 -3.49 -3.87
C GLY A 188 -12.99 -4.04 -5.15
N MET A 189 -13.76 -5.13 -5.07
CA MET A 189 -14.56 -5.65 -6.19
C MET A 189 -15.76 -4.77 -6.50
N PRO A 190 -16.28 -4.77 -7.74
CA PRO A 190 -17.41 -3.94 -8.15
C PRO A 190 -18.62 -4.06 -7.22
N GLU A 191 -18.94 -5.28 -6.77
CA GLU A 191 -20.06 -5.55 -5.86
C GLU A 191 -19.84 -5.01 -4.43
N MET A 192 -18.61 -4.63 -4.08
CA MET A 192 -18.22 -4.07 -2.79
C MET A 192 -18.04 -2.55 -2.86
N GLY A 193 -17.66 -2.03 -4.03
CA GLY A 193 -17.30 -0.63 -4.23
C GLY A 193 -16.05 -0.20 -3.44
N GLY A 194 -15.82 1.11 -3.40
CA GLY A 194 -14.72 1.68 -2.63
C GLY A 194 -13.33 1.44 -3.22
N SER A 195 -12.30 1.53 -2.37
CA SER A 195 -10.89 1.35 -2.75
C SER A 195 -10.57 -0.09 -3.11
N TYR A 196 -9.57 -0.29 -3.99
CA TYR A 196 -9.02 -1.62 -4.26
C TYR A 196 -7.97 -1.99 -3.20
N PHE A 197 -7.87 -3.29 -2.91
CA PHE A 197 -6.94 -3.83 -1.91
C PHE A 197 -6.07 -4.90 -2.55
N THR A 198 -4.74 -4.81 -2.40
CA THR A 198 -3.81 -5.75 -3.05
C THR A 198 -3.97 -7.19 -2.56
N PHE A 199 -4.47 -7.40 -1.34
CA PHE A 199 -4.74 -8.73 -0.79
C PHE A 199 -6.04 -9.39 -1.30
N SER A 200 -6.82 -8.72 -2.16
CA SER A 200 -8.12 -9.22 -2.62
C SER A 200 -7.93 -10.44 -3.51
N ASN A 201 -8.92 -11.33 -3.52
CA ASN A 201 -8.88 -12.57 -4.28
C ASN A 201 -8.64 -12.30 -5.76
N GLU A 202 -9.38 -11.35 -6.36
CA GLU A 202 -9.22 -10.98 -7.76
C GLU A 202 -7.82 -10.43 -8.04
N ASN A 203 -7.29 -9.53 -7.19
CA ASN A 203 -5.95 -9.01 -7.39
C ASN A 203 -4.89 -10.13 -7.33
N ASN A 204 -5.03 -11.07 -6.38
CA ASN A 204 -4.17 -12.25 -6.32
C ASN A 204 -4.31 -13.15 -7.56
N TYR A 205 -5.51 -13.37 -8.08
CA TYR A 205 -5.72 -14.14 -9.31
C TYR A 205 -5.11 -13.45 -10.53
N GLN A 206 -5.21 -12.13 -10.64
CA GLN A 206 -4.56 -11.36 -11.71
C GLN A 206 -3.03 -11.47 -11.63
N ILE A 207 -2.45 -11.40 -10.42
CA ILE A 207 -1.02 -11.63 -10.21
C ILE A 207 -0.64 -13.05 -10.63
N TRP A 208 -1.40 -14.07 -10.22
CA TRP A 208 -1.12 -15.45 -10.61
C TRP A 208 -1.21 -15.67 -12.13
N GLY A 209 -2.19 -15.04 -12.80
CA GLY A 209 -2.29 -15.04 -14.25
C GLY A 209 -1.07 -14.43 -14.92
N PHE A 210 -0.61 -13.27 -14.43
CA PHE A 210 0.61 -12.63 -14.92
C PHE A 210 1.86 -13.52 -14.70
N LEU A 211 2.03 -14.09 -13.51
CA LEU A 211 3.16 -14.99 -13.21
C LEU A 211 3.12 -16.25 -14.08
N LYS A 212 1.93 -16.81 -14.32
CA LYS A 212 1.75 -17.96 -15.22
C LYS A 212 2.19 -17.61 -16.64
N GLU A 213 1.75 -16.48 -17.19
CA GLU A 213 2.15 -16.01 -18.53
C GLU A 213 3.67 -15.80 -18.62
N CYS A 214 4.30 -15.21 -17.60
CA CYS A 214 5.75 -15.05 -17.56
C CYS A 214 6.48 -16.40 -17.46
N PHE A 215 5.94 -17.35 -16.70
CA PHE A 215 6.50 -18.69 -16.59
C PHE A 215 6.39 -19.47 -17.91
N GLU A 216 5.25 -19.41 -18.61
CA GLU A 216 5.03 -20.05 -19.91
C GLU A 216 5.93 -19.48 -21.02
N ARG A 217 6.49 -18.28 -20.82
CA ARG A 217 7.45 -17.63 -21.71
C ARG A 217 8.92 -17.81 -21.30
N ASP A 218 9.18 -18.66 -20.30
CA ASP A 218 10.50 -18.87 -19.70
C ASP A 218 11.15 -17.59 -19.10
N TRP A 219 10.35 -16.59 -18.72
CA TRP A 219 10.85 -15.36 -18.08
C TRP A 219 11.00 -15.50 -16.57
N ILE A 220 10.31 -16.46 -15.95
CA ILE A 220 10.45 -16.81 -14.53
C ILE A 220 11.14 -18.16 -14.43
N PHE A 221 12.27 -18.21 -13.73
CA PHE A 221 13.01 -19.43 -13.49
C PHE A 221 13.54 -19.50 -12.06
N LYS A 222 13.88 -20.70 -11.60
CA LYS A 222 14.52 -20.92 -10.31
C LYS A 222 16.03 -21.04 -10.48
N GLY A 223 16.78 -20.07 -9.96
CA GLY A 223 18.24 -20.05 -9.96
C GLY A 223 18.86 -20.08 -8.56
N ARG A 224 20.19 -20.16 -8.51
CA ARG A 224 21.00 -19.90 -7.31
C ARG A 224 21.98 -18.79 -7.66
N ASP A 225 21.95 -17.71 -6.91
CA ASP A 225 22.81 -16.55 -7.11
C ASP A 225 23.13 -15.89 -5.77
N VAL A 226 24.15 -15.01 -5.77
CA VAL A 226 24.48 -14.17 -4.62
C VAL A 226 23.52 -12.98 -4.62
N MET A 227 22.60 -12.97 -3.67
CA MET A 227 21.58 -11.93 -3.54
C MET A 227 21.78 -11.13 -2.26
N PRO A 228 21.48 -9.82 -2.27
CA PRO A 228 21.35 -9.07 -1.04
C PRO A 228 20.35 -9.73 -0.09
N TRP A 229 20.73 -9.83 1.19
CA TRP A 229 19.98 -10.60 2.18
C TRP A 229 19.76 -9.78 3.45
N CYS A 230 18.51 -9.70 3.90
CA CYS A 230 18.20 -9.12 5.19
C CYS A 230 18.31 -10.19 6.29
N THR A 231 19.27 -10.03 7.20
CA THR A 231 19.49 -10.98 8.31
C THR A 231 18.34 -11.02 9.30
N ARG A 232 17.68 -9.87 9.52
CA ARG A 232 16.50 -9.75 10.40
C ARG A 232 15.26 -10.38 9.77
N CYS A 233 14.93 -9.97 8.54
CA CYS A 233 13.75 -10.46 7.82
C CYS A 233 13.96 -11.83 7.18
N GLY A 234 15.16 -12.41 7.24
CA GLY A 234 15.51 -13.73 6.69
C GLY A 234 15.03 -13.95 5.25
N THR A 235 15.19 -12.95 4.38
CA THR A 235 14.73 -13.00 2.99
C THR A 235 15.67 -12.22 2.07
N GLY A 236 15.72 -12.62 0.80
CA GLY A 236 16.39 -11.86 -0.24
C GLY A 236 15.63 -10.56 -0.53
N ILE A 237 16.37 -9.50 -0.83
CA ILE A 237 15.83 -8.18 -1.17
C ILE A 237 16.32 -7.76 -2.55
N SER A 238 15.45 -7.08 -3.30
CA SER A 238 15.77 -6.54 -4.61
C SER A 238 16.70 -5.33 -4.51
N GLN A 239 17.40 -5.01 -5.60
CA GLN A 239 18.25 -3.82 -5.67
C GLN A 239 17.46 -2.54 -5.37
N HIS A 240 16.22 -2.43 -5.86
CA HIS A 240 15.39 -1.24 -5.65
C HIS A 240 15.02 -1.04 -4.17
N GLU A 241 14.86 -2.12 -3.39
CA GLU A 241 14.63 -2.01 -1.95
C GLU A 241 15.87 -1.48 -1.19
N ILE A 242 17.07 -1.76 -1.66
CA ILE A 242 18.32 -1.28 -1.03
C ILE A 242 18.59 0.17 -1.41
N VAL A 243 18.42 0.51 -2.69
CA VAL A 243 18.81 1.83 -3.21
C VAL A 243 17.90 2.93 -2.65
N THR A 244 16.62 2.63 -2.41
CA THR A 244 15.67 3.64 -1.93
C THR A 244 15.85 3.99 -0.46
N ASP A 245 16.03 3.01 0.43
CA ASP A 245 16.00 3.23 1.89
C ASP A 245 17.15 2.54 2.66
N GLY A 246 18.10 1.89 1.98
CA GLY A 246 19.03 0.95 2.62
C GLY A 246 20.46 1.45 2.88
N TYR A 247 20.92 2.54 2.25
CA TYR A 247 22.29 3.03 2.44
C TYR A 247 22.43 3.86 3.71
N LEU A 248 23.36 3.46 4.56
CA LEU A 248 23.70 4.14 5.80
C LEU A 248 25.20 4.43 5.82
N GLU A 249 25.58 5.60 6.32
CA GLU A 249 26.97 5.90 6.60
C GLU A 249 27.39 5.14 7.87
N VAL A 250 28.31 4.20 7.71
CA VAL A 250 28.79 3.34 8.79
C VAL A 250 30.30 3.20 8.72
N THR A 251 30.95 3.10 9.87
CA THR A 251 32.40 2.86 9.96
C THR A 251 32.66 1.38 10.11
N HIS A 252 33.58 0.85 9.30
CA HIS A 252 34.05 -0.54 9.39
C HIS A 252 35.55 -0.55 9.71
N ASP A 253 36.00 -1.58 10.42
CA ASP A 253 37.42 -1.81 10.65
C ASP A 253 38.11 -2.19 9.33
N SER A 254 39.16 -1.46 8.97
CA SER A 254 40.02 -1.80 7.84
C SER A 254 41.18 -2.67 8.31
N VAL A 255 41.24 -3.91 7.83
CA VAL A 255 42.25 -4.90 8.25
C VAL A 255 43.18 -5.25 7.09
N PHE A 256 44.48 -5.37 7.39
CA PHE A 256 45.50 -5.81 6.44
C PHE A 256 46.00 -7.20 6.83
N LEU A 257 45.93 -8.16 5.89
CA LEU A 257 46.29 -9.56 6.12
C LEU A 257 47.40 -9.96 5.13
N LYS A 258 48.50 -10.53 5.65
CA LYS A 258 49.59 -11.09 4.83
C LYS A 258 49.36 -12.59 4.65
N PHE A 259 49.20 -13.05 3.41
CA PHE A 259 49.11 -14.47 3.07
C PHE A 259 50.44 -14.94 2.47
N PRO A 260 51.12 -15.94 3.07
CA PRO A 260 52.36 -16.49 2.51
C PRO A 260 52.08 -17.31 1.24
N ILE A 261 52.92 -17.14 0.21
CA ILE A 261 52.85 -17.91 -1.03
C ILE A 261 53.38 -19.33 -0.77
N VAL A 262 52.63 -20.35 -1.20
CA VAL A 262 52.93 -21.77 -0.91
C VAL A 262 54.02 -22.35 -1.83
N SER A 263 54.40 -21.70 -2.94
CA SER A 263 55.56 -22.12 -3.75
C SER A 263 56.25 -20.97 -4.50
N LYS A 264 57.57 -20.85 -4.32
CA LYS A 264 58.48 -20.00 -5.10
C LYS A 264 58.80 -20.62 -6.48
N GLN A 265 57.80 -20.79 -7.33
CA GLN A 265 58.03 -21.13 -8.76
C GLN A 265 57.46 -20.08 -9.73
N ALA A 266 56.89 -18.99 -9.21
CA ALA A 266 56.38 -17.87 -10.01
C ALA A 266 57.06 -16.52 -9.69
N GLU A 267 58.20 -16.54 -9.00
CA GLU A 267 59.12 -15.37 -8.98
C GLU A 267 60.16 -15.62 -10.07
N GLY A 268 59.90 -15.05 -11.25
CA GLY A 268 60.98 -14.73 -12.18
C GLY A 268 61.96 -13.81 -11.45
N GLU A 269 63.24 -14.07 -11.69
CA GLU A 269 64.36 -13.30 -11.18
C GLU A 269 64.22 -11.79 -11.50
N ASP A 270 63.64 -11.01 -10.59
CA ASP A 270 63.98 -9.59 -10.51
C ASP A 270 65.31 -9.50 -9.75
N LYS A 271 66.39 -9.62 -10.52
CA LYS A 271 67.70 -9.16 -10.09
C LYS A 271 67.60 -7.66 -9.85
N GLU A 272 67.74 -7.25 -8.59
CA GLU A 272 68.23 -5.91 -8.25
C GLU A 272 69.63 -5.77 -8.86
N ASP A 273 69.69 -5.27 -10.10
CA ASP A 273 70.90 -4.63 -10.59
C ASP A 273 71.07 -3.33 -9.81
N GLY A 274 72.03 -3.37 -8.90
CA GLY A 274 72.35 -2.26 -8.01
C GLY A 274 72.64 -0.97 -8.77
N LEU A 275 72.17 0.13 -8.22
CA LEU A 275 72.76 1.45 -8.41
C LEU A 275 72.91 2.10 -7.05
N ASN A 276 74.18 2.42 -6.74
CA ASN A 276 74.60 3.41 -5.76
C ASN A 276 73.85 4.74 -5.94
#